data_AF-A0A096AHK9-F1
#
_entry.id   AF-A0A096AHK9-F1
#
_cell.length_a   1.000
_cell.length_b   1.000
_cell.length_c   1.000
_cell.angle_alpha   90.00
_cell.angle_beta   90.00
_cell.angle_gamma   90.00
#
_symmetry.space_group_name_H-M   'P 1'
#
loop_
_entity.id
_entity.type
_entity.pdbx_description
1 polymer ?
#
loop_
_entity_poly.entity_id
_entity_poly.type
_entity_poly.pdbx_seq_one_letter_code
_entity_poly.pdbx_strand_id
1 'polypeptide(L)'
;MKASIVNLDEQTTETLRAMLDPGYISERTERLEAIESFLLDQWRDAGTIKPEIALTFLDTLHSLRRDLNAFLTSAEPHGEADNQKQ
;
A
#
# COMPACT_ATOMS: atom_id res chain seq x y z
N MET A 1 15.91 -16.73 5.15
CA MET A 1 16.93 -16.39 4.12
C MET A 1 17.37 -14.95 4.34
N LYS A 2 18.64 -14.70 4.68
CA LYS A 2 19.21 -13.34 4.55
C LYS A 2 19.49 -13.13 3.06
N ALA A 3 18.52 -12.62 2.33
CA ALA A 3 18.81 -12.07 1.01
C ALA A 3 19.84 -10.96 1.24
N SER A 4 21.07 -11.12 0.72
CA SER A 4 21.97 -9.98 0.54
C SER A 4 21.26 -9.09 -0.47
N ILE A 5 20.44 -8.19 0.05
CA ILE A 5 20.02 -7.00 -0.67
C ILE A 5 21.35 -6.36 -1.09
N VAL A 6 21.52 -6.23 -2.41
CA VAL A 6 22.44 -5.35 -3.15
C VAL A 6 23.30 -4.48 -2.23
N ASN A 7 24.62 -4.38 -2.46
CA ASN A 7 25.49 -3.38 -1.80
C ASN A 7 25.00 -1.97 -2.19
N LEU A 8 23.94 -1.54 -1.55
CA LEU A 8 23.38 -0.21 -1.63
C LEU A 8 24.23 0.65 -0.70
N ASP A 9 24.50 1.87 -1.13
CA ASP A 9 25.08 2.85 -0.23
C ASP A 9 24.12 3.12 0.95
N GLU A 10 24.67 3.69 2.01
CA GLU A 10 23.96 3.93 3.27
C GLU A 10 22.70 4.78 3.05
N GLN A 11 22.78 5.82 2.22
CA GLN A 11 21.66 6.70 1.91
C GLN A 11 20.54 5.96 1.17
N THR A 12 20.88 5.13 0.18
CA THR A 12 19.89 4.31 -0.53
C THR A 12 19.22 3.30 0.39
N THR A 13 19.98 2.70 1.30
CA THR A 13 19.45 1.76 2.31
C THR A 13 18.49 2.45 3.29
N GLU A 14 18.86 3.62 3.81
CA GLU A 14 18.00 4.39 4.70
C GLU A 14 16.72 4.85 4.01
N THR A 15 16.82 5.30 2.75
CA THR A 15 15.66 5.70 1.96
C THR A 15 14.70 4.53 1.76
N LEU A 16 15.22 3.36 1.39
CA LEU A 16 14.39 2.16 1.26
C LEU A 16 13.76 1.75 2.58
N ARG A 17 14.49 1.81 3.70
CA ARG A 17 13.92 1.53 5.03
C ARG A 17 12.78 2.49 5.37
N ALA A 18 12.93 3.78 5.09
CA ALA A 18 11.87 4.76 5.32
C ALA A 18 10.65 4.52 4.43
N MET A 19 10.86 4.12 3.16
CA MET A 19 9.77 3.80 2.24
C MET A 19 9.06 2.49 2.56
N LEU A 20 9.77 1.54 3.19
CA LEU A 20 9.24 0.24 3.63
C LEU A 20 8.75 0.25 5.09
N ASP A 21 8.82 1.40 5.77
CA ASP A 21 8.35 1.54 7.13
C ASP A 21 6.83 1.28 7.19
N PRO A 22 6.35 0.37 8.07
CA PRO A 22 4.92 0.07 8.16
C PRO A 22 4.05 1.28 8.47
N GLY A 23 4.54 2.23 9.28
CA GLY A 23 3.84 3.48 9.60
C GLY A 23 3.73 4.38 8.38
N TYR A 24 4.82 4.53 7.63
CA TYR A 24 4.82 5.28 6.36
C TYR A 24 3.85 4.67 5.34
N ILE A 25 3.85 3.35 5.16
CA ILE A 25 2.96 2.67 4.22
C ILE A 25 1.50 2.78 4.68
N SER A 26 1.21 2.62 5.98
CA SER A 26 -0.14 2.80 6.53
C SER A 26 -0.70 4.19 6.24
N GLU A 27 0.11 5.25 6.49
CA GLU A 27 -0.29 6.63 6.20
C GLU A 27 -0.55 6.83 4.70
N ARG A 28 0.24 6.20 3.83
CA ARG A 28 0.03 6.25 2.37
C ARG A 28 -1.28 5.56 1.96
N THR A 29 -1.60 4.41 2.56
CA THR A 29 -2.88 3.71 2.34
C THR A 29 -4.08 4.58 2.72
N GLU A 30 -4.04 5.24 3.88
CA GLU A 30 -5.11 6.17 4.32
C GLU A 30 -5.28 7.35 3.35
N ARG A 31 -4.16 7.93 2.89
CA ARG A 31 -4.20 9.02 1.89
C ARG A 31 -4.80 8.57 0.56
N LEU A 32 -4.53 7.34 0.12
CA LEU A 32 -5.14 6.79 -1.11
C LEU A 32 -6.67 6.68 -0.95
N GLU A 33 -7.15 6.19 0.19
CA GLU A 33 -8.60 6.10 0.48
C GLU A 33 -9.28 7.48 0.50
N ALA A 34 -8.60 8.49 1.05
CA ALA A 34 -9.10 9.87 1.01
C ALA A 34 -9.19 10.42 -0.43
N ILE A 35 -8.23 10.09 -1.30
CA ILE A 35 -8.25 10.48 -2.72
C ILE A 35 -9.35 9.73 -3.47
N GLU A 36 -9.52 8.43 -3.25
CA GLU A 36 -10.62 7.64 -3.82
C GLU A 36 -11.98 8.27 -3.47
N SER A 37 -12.18 8.61 -2.19
CA SER A 37 -13.40 9.28 -1.71
C SER A 37 -13.61 10.63 -2.39
N PHE A 38 -12.56 11.44 -2.48
CA PHE A 38 -12.63 12.73 -3.17
C PHE A 38 -13.01 12.58 -4.65
N LEU A 39 -12.41 11.63 -5.36
CA LEU A 39 -12.72 11.38 -6.77
C LEU A 39 -14.17 10.92 -6.97
N LEU A 40 -14.70 10.09 -6.07
CA LEU A 40 -16.10 9.69 -6.09
C LEU A 40 -17.02 10.90 -5.90
N ASP A 41 -16.73 11.79 -4.97
CA ASP A 41 -17.54 13.00 -4.76
C ASP A 41 -17.46 13.96 -5.95
N GLN A 42 -16.27 14.13 -6.54
CA GLN A 42 -16.10 14.95 -7.75
C GLN A 42 -16.88 14.41 -8.95
N TRP A 43 -16.92 13.09 -9.12
CA TRP A 43 -17.68 12.45 -10.18
C TRP A 43 -19.19 12.45 -9.91
N ARG A 44 -19.62 12.00 -8.72
CA ARG A 44 -21.02 11.79 -8.36
C ARG A 44 -21.76 13.10 -8.09
N ASP A 45 -21.18 13.97 -7.28
CA ASP A 45 -21.88 15.13 -6.73
C ASP A 45 -21.56 16.40 -7.51
N ALA A 46 -20.28 16.61 -7.84
CA ALA A 46 -19.85 17.82 -8.54
C ALA A 46 -19.97 17.68 -10.07
N GLY A 47 -19.97 16.46 -10.61
CA GLY A 47 -19.95 16.19 -12.06
C GLY A 47 -18.74 16.81 -12.77
N THR A 48 -17.64 17.03 -12.05
CA THR A 48 -16.44 17.75 -12.54
C THR A 48 -15.47 16.85 -13.30
N ILE A 49 -15.64 15.52 -13.16
CA ILE A 49 -14.77 14.51 -13.78
C ILE A 49 -15.63 13.59 -14.64
N LYS A 50 -15.13 13.27 -15.84
CA LYS A 50 -15.81 12.33 -16.73
C LYS A 50 -15.82 10.92 -16.12
N PRO A 51 -16.93 10.15 -16.24
CA PRO A 51 -17.04 8.82 -15.65
C PRO A 51 -15.88 7.88 -16.00
N GLU A 52 -15.45 7.86 -17.26
CA GLU A 52 -14.36 6.99 -17.73
C GLU A 52 -13.01 7.33 -17.08
N ILE A 53 -12.77 8.62 -16.79
CA ILE A 53 -11.57 9.09 -16.11
C ILE A 53 -11.63 8.74 -14.63
N ALA A 54 -12.77 8.98 -13.98
CA ALA A 54 -12.98 8.65 -12.57
C ALA A 54 -12.79 7.15 -12.33
N LEU A 55 -13.39 6.28 -13.16
CA LEU A 55 -13.25 4.84 -13.07
C LEU A 55 -11.79 4.39 -13.22
N THR A 56 -11.06 4.92 -14.21
CA THR A 56 -9.65 4.56 -14.42
C THR A 56 -8.78 4.93 -13.21
N PHE A 57 -8.99 6.12 -12.62
CA PHE A 57 -8.25 6.52 -11.42
C PHE A 57 -8.62 5.67 -10.21
N LEU A 58 -9.91 5.41 -9.98
CA LEU A 58 -10.38 4.59 -8.87
C LEU A 58 -9.81 3.17 -8.95
N ASP A 59 -9.84 2.53 -10.12
CA ASP A 59 -9.28 1.19 -10.31
C ASP A 59 -7.77 1.14 -10.00
N THR A 60 -7.04 2.18 -10.42
CA THR A 60 -5.60 2.30 -10.19
C THR A 60 -5.28 2.49 -8.71
N LEU A 61 -5.96 3.43 -8.05
CA LEU A 61 -5.75 3.74 -6.63
C LEU A 61 -6.15 2.54 -5.76
N HIS A 62 -7.27 1.89 -6.08
CA HIS A 62 -7.75 0.72 -5.36
C HIS A 62 -6.78 -0.46 -5.49
N SER A 63 -6.23 -0.70 -6.68
CA SER A 63 -5.20 -1.72 -6.88
C SER A 63 -3.93 -1.41 -6.09
N LEU A 64 -3.46 -0.16 -6.11
CA LEU A 64 -2.30 0.26 -5.33
C LEU A 64 -2.52 0.09 -3.83
N ARG A 65 -3.69 0.52 -3.32
CA ARG A 65 -4.07 0.37 -1.91
C ARG A 65 -4.11 -1.10 -1.49
N ARG A 66 -4.66 -1.98 -2.34
CA ARG A 66 -4.65 -3.43 -2.11
C ARG A 66 -3.23 -3.98 -2.01
N ASP A 67 -2.35 -3.58 -2.93
CA ASP A 67 -0.99 -4.10 -2.98
C ASP A 67 -0.16 -3.62 -1.77
N LEU A 68 -0.35 -2.38 -1.32
CA LEU A 68 0.26 -1.86 -0.07
C LEU A 68 -0.27 -2.59 1.17
N ASN A 69 -1.57 -2.87 1.24
CA ASN A 69 -2.14 -3.65 2.35
C ASN A 69 -1.65 -5.10 2.35
N ALA A 70 -1.50 -5.72 1.18
CA ALA A 70 -0.91 -7.05 1.06
C ALA A 70 0.56 -7.04 1.52
N PHE A 71 1.31 -5.99 1.19
CA PHE A 71 2.68 -5.82 1.68
C PHE A 71 2.72 -5.74 3.22
N LEU A 72 1.87 -4.91 3.84
CA LEU A 72 1.78 -4.79 5.30
C LEU A 72 1.43 -6.11 6.00
N THR A 73 0.46 -6.85 5.47
CA THR A 73 0.02 -8.13 6.04
C THR A 73 1.00 -9.27 5.80
N SER A 74 1.77 -9.24 4.71
CA SER A 74 2.84 -10.23 4.44
C SER A 74 4.04 -10.13 5.40
N ALA A 75 4.17 -9.01 6.11
CA ALA A 75 5.19 -8.80 7.12
C ALA A 75 4.79 -9.35 8.50
N GLU A 76 3.54 -9.76 8.71
CA GLU A 76 3.14 -10.49 9.91
C GLU A 76 3.74 -11.89 9.85
N PRO A 77 4.54 -12.32 10.85
CA PRO A 77 4.99 -13.70 10.90
C PRO A 77 3.74 -14.57 11.01
N HIS A 78 3.52 -15.45 10.03
CA HIS A 78 2.64 -16.60 10.22
C HIS A 78 3.10 -17.28 11.51
N GLY A 79 2.34 -17.08 12.59
CA GLY A 79 2.60 -17.73 13.85
C GLY A 79 2.68 -19.23 13.57
N GLU A 80 3.76 -19.84 14.03
CA GLU A 80 3.96 -21.29 14.05
C GLU A 80 2.80 -21.92 14.85
N ALA A 81 1.67 -22.14 14.19
CA ALA A 81 0.60 -22.98 14.68
C ALA A 81 0.88 -24.42 14.24
N ASP A 82 2.01 -24.97 14.67
CA ASP A 82 2.21 -26.42 14.65
C ASP A 82 3.21 -26.86 15.72
N ASN A 83 2.78 -26.74 16.97
CA ASN A 83 3.43 -27.45 18.08
C ASN A 83 2.39 -27.83 19.16
N GLN A 84 1.36 -28.56 18.74
CA GLN A 84 0.55 -29.36 19.66
C GLN A 84 0.14 -30.66 18.97
N LYS A 85 0.98 -31.70 19.12
CA LYS A 85 0.63 -33.04 19.63
C LYS A 85 1.68 -34.06 19.18
N GLN A 86 2.49 -34.51 20.13
CA GLN A 86 2.75 -35.92 20.38
C GLN A 86 3.28 -36.12 21.80
#